data_AF-A0A3L7WCB1-F1
#
_entry.id   AF-A0A3L7WCB1-F1
#
_cell.length_a   1.000
_cell.length_b   1.000
_cell.length_c   1.000
_cell.angle_alpha   90.00
_cell.angle_beta   90.00
_cell.angle_gamma   90.00
#
_symmetry.space_group_name_H-M   'P 1'
#
loop_
_entity.id
_entity.type
_entity.pdbx_description
1 polymer ?
#
loop_
_entity_poly.entity_id
_entity_poly.type
_entity_poly.pdbx_seq_one_letter_code
_entity_poly.pdbx_strand_id
1 'polypeptide(L)'
;MTSNPAPVPRGAREPQSRVSDFPGGMHVRATWGSSGQAAAVFALSEQGGVLIDHGALGAGADGDPDRLCRMELRVETPAGAWAVRLASTIYDEPRALYWDAGQLFVAGYGFAVYAFGARSGDLIWSHQAGTPIVELIASPRFGHVIVQSEIETWAIRPDGEVRWRLAHSDVVAEAALMGGQLVLTSVSGETQAIDPATGSRHA
;
A
#
# COMPACT_ATOMS: atom_id res chain seq x y z
N MET A 1 -3.94 25.07 -24.96
CA MET A 1 -3.53 25.93 -23.83
C MET A 1 -2.79 25.05 -22.85
N THR A 2 -1.46 25.18 -22.79
CA THR A 2 -0.64 24.47 -21.81
C THR A 2 -0.82 25.14 -20.45
N SER A 3 -1.61 24.54 -19.56
CA SER A 3 -1.71 25.01 -18.18
C SER A 3 -0.34 24.84 -17.53
N ASN A 4 0.24 25.94 -17.06
CA ASN A 4 1.46 25.90 -16.26
C ASN A 4 1.18 25.04 -15.02
N PRO A 5 2.08 24.12 -14.61
CA PRO A 5 1.85 23.36 -13.38
C PRO A 5 1.68 24.32 -12.20
N ALA A 6 0.73 24.02 -11.32
CA ALA A 6 0.49 24.81 -10.13
C ALA A 6 1.80 24.93 -9.31
N PRO A 7 2.10 26.10 -8.74
CA PRO A 7 3.31 26.27 -7.94
C PRO A 7 3.30 25.31 -6.75
N VAL A 8 4.43 24.64 -6.56
CA VAL A 8 4.69 23.74 -5.44
C VAL A 8 4.48 24.47 -4.09
N PRO A 9 3.64 23.96 -3.17
CA PRO A 9 3.47 24.57 -1.86
C PRO A 9 4.78 24.63 -1.06
N ARG A 10 4.97 25.69 -0.25
CA ARG A 10 6.12 25.78 0.66
C ARG A 10 6.11 24.61 1.65
N GLY A 11 7.20 23.86 1.71
CA GLY A 11 7.34 22.67 2.58
C GLY A 11 7.02 21.34 1.90
N ALA A 12 6.58 21.35 0.64
CA ALA A 12 6.41 20.13 -0.12
C ALA A 12 7.77 19.48 -0.41
N ARG A 13 7.84 18.16 -0.20
CA ARG A 13 8.99 17.34 -0.56
C ARG A 13 8.92 16.99 -2.05
N GLU A 14 10.09 16.95 -2.69
CA GLU A 14 10.22 16.48 -4.07
C GLU A 14 9.66 15.05 -4.20
N PRO A 15 8.99 14.72 -5.33
CA PRO A 15 8.51 13.36 -5.55
C PRO A 15 9.65 12.34 -5.49
N GLN A 16 9.38 11.22 -4.83
CA GLN A 16 10.26 10.06 -4.78
C GLN A 16 9.78 9.00 -5.76
N SER A 17 10.69 8.17 -6.24
CA SER A 17 10.36 7.02 -7.09
C SER A 17 11.10 5.79 -6.62
N ARG A 18 10.43 4.64 -6.67
CA ARG A 18 10.98 3.32 -6.42
C ARG A 18 10.62 2.42 -7.57
N VAL A 19 11.62 1.72 -8.10
CA VAL A 19 11.43 0.60 -9.01
C VAL A 19 11.68 -0.69 -8.23
N SER A 20 10.84 -1.69 -8.41
CA SER A 20 10.92 -2.99 -7.73
C SER A 20 10.50 -4.09 -8.68
N ASP A 21 11.25 -5.19 -8.63
CA ASP A 21 10.99 -6.38 -9.42
C ASP A 21 10.32 -7.44 -8.55
N PHE A 22 9.27 -8.05 -9.08
CA PHE A 22 8.54 -9.14 -8.45
C PHE A 22 8.58 -10.40 -9.33
N PRO A 23 8.36 -11.59 -8.76
CA PRO A 23 8.27 -12.84 -9.52
C PRO A 23 7.32 -12.76 -10.72
N GLY A 24 7.59 -13.57 -11.75
CA GLY A 24 6.78 -13.60 -12.97
C GLY A 24 7.11 -12.49 -13.98
N GLY A 25 8.27 -11.84 -13.83
CA GLY A 25 8.70 -10.75 -14.73
C GLY A 25 7.91 -9.46 -14.52
N MET A 26 7.41 -9.25 -13.30
CA MET A 26 6.63 -8.08 -12.96
C MET A 26 7.58 -6.95 -12.54
N HIS A 27 7.51 -5.84 -13.25
CA HIS A 27 8.28 -4.62 -12.98
C HIS A 27 7.34 -3.54 -12.48
N VAL A 28 7.64 -2.98 -11.32
CA VAL A 28 6.77 -2.01 -10.65
C VAL A 28 7.51 -0.73 -10.41
N ARG A 29 6.90 0.39 -10.83
CA ARG A 29 7.35 1.73 -10.45
C ARG A 29 6.28 2.40 -9.61
N ALA A 30 6.64 2.80 -8.40
CA ALA A 30 5.84 3.70 -7.58
C ALA A 30 6.52 5.07 -7.53
N THR A 31 5.81 6.12 -7.92
CA THR A 31 6.24 7.52 -7.77
C THR A 31 5.26 8.21 -6.85
N TRP A 32 5.71 8.83 -5.77
CA TRP A 32 4.84 9.49 -4.80
C TRP A 32 5.40 10.84 -4.35
N GLY A 33 4.50 11.74 -3.99
CA GLY A 33 4.84 13.11 -3.62
C GLY A 33 3.95 13.61 -2.49
N SER A 34 4.43 14.62 -1.79
CA SER A 34 3.69 15.29 -0.72
C SER A 34 2.49 16.08 -1.26
N SER A 35 1.65 16.61 -0.36
CA SER A 35 0.45 17.36 -0.72
C SER A 35 0.73 18.47 -1.76
N GLY A 36 -0.08 18.50 -2.83
CA GLY A 36 0.06 19.46 -3.92
C GLY A 36 1.14 19.12 -4.97
N GLN A 37 1.77 17.95 -4.88
CA GLN A 37 2.77 17.48 -5.87
C GLN A 37 2.18 16.67 -7.03
N ALA A 38 0.85 16.60 -7.17
CA ALA A 38 0.19 15.78 -8.19
C ALA A 38 0.80 15.94 -9.59
N ALA A 39 0.96 17.18 -10.06
CA ALA A 39 1.54 17.47 -11.37
C ALA A 39 2.98 16.96 -11.52
N ALA A 40 3.79 17.03 -10.46
CA ALA A 40 5.18 16.55 -10.47
C ALA A 40 5.25 15.02 -10.40
N VAL A 41 4.38 14.38 -9.60
CA VAL A 41 4.25 12.92 -9.52
C VAL A 41 3.86 12.33 -10.88
N PHE A 42 2.94 12.98 -11.59
CA PHE A 42 2.41 12.49 -12.87
C PHE A 42 3.16 13.02 -14.10
N ALA A 43 4.23 13.81 -13.91
CA ALA A 43 4.98 14.42 -15.01
C ALA A 43 5.62 13.39 -15.94
N LEU A 44 5.96 12.22 -15.40
CA LEU A 44 6.58 11.11 -16.13
C LEU A 44 5.63 9.92 -16.29
N SER A 45 4.31 10.12 -16.18
CA SER A 45 3.35 9.06 -16.45
C SER A 45 3.58 8.46 -17.83
N GLU A 46 3.96 7.19 -17.85
CA GLU A 46 4.24 6.47 -19.08
C GLU A 46 2.92 6.09 -19.77
N GLN A 47 2.90 6.21 -21.10
CA GLN A 47 1.74 5.83 -21.89
C GLN A 47 1.66 4.30 -22.06
N GLY A 48 0.43 3.79 -22.09
CA GLY A 48 0.14 2.37 -22.34
C GLY A 48 -0.32 1.62 -21.09
N GLY A 49 -1.31 0.74 -21.29
CA GLY A 49 -2.02 0.09 -20.19
C GLY A 49 -3.23 0.89 -19.70
N VAL A 50 -4.02 0.27 -18.82
CA VAL A 50 -5.15 0.94 -18.16
C VAL A 50 -4.62 1.81 -17.02
N LEU A 51 -5.11 3.05 -16.90
CA LEU A 51 -4.81 3.95 -15.79
C LEU A 51 -6.11 4.31 -15.07
N ILE A 52 -6.23 3.95 -13.78
CA ILE A 52 -7.41 4.26 -12.96
C ILE A 52 -7.00 5.16 -11.79
N ASP A 53 -7.73 6.25 -11.59
CA ASP A 53 -7.56 7.10 -10.41
C ASP A 53 -8.56 6.68 -9.32
N HIS A 54 -8.04 6.17 -8.21
CA HIS A 54 -8.85 5.77 -7.06
C HIS A 54 -9.00 6.89 -6.01
N GLY A 55 -8.42 8.08 -6.24
CA GLY A 55 -8.49 9.21 -5.30
C GLY A 55 -8.13 8.80 -3.87
N ALA A 56 -8.81 9.40 -2.89
CA ALA A 56 -8.83 8.87 -1.52
C ALA A 56 -10.08 7.99 -1.35
N LEU A 57 -9.89 6.68 -1.24
CA LEU A 57 -10.96 5.76 -0.84
C LEU A 57 -11.06 5.72 0.70
N GLY A 58 -11.80 6.65 1.33
CA GLY A 58 -11.95 6.66 2.79
C GLY A 58 -12.56 7.92 3.40
N ALA A 59 -12.89 7.85 4.70
CA ALA A 59 -13.50 8.95 5.45
C ALA A 59 -12.55 10.16 5.54
N GLY A 60 -13.03 11.35 5.17
CA GLY A 60 -12.25 12.59 5.17
C GLY A 60 -11.47 12.86 3.89
N ALA A 61 -11.75 12.13 2.81
CA ALA A 61 -11.26 12.47 1.47
C ALA A 61 -11.56 13.94 1.16
N ASP A 62 -10.51 14.76 1.00
CA ASP A 62 -10.63 16.04 0.32
C ASP A 62 -11.33 15.78 -1.02
N GLY A 63 -12.28 16.63 -1.40
CA GLY A 63 -13.01 16.47 -2.66
C GLY A 63 -12.10 16.57 -3.88
N ASP A 64 -10.92 17.16 -3.71
CA ASP A 64 -9.87 17.22 -4.70
C ASP A 64 -8.65 16.38 -4.26
N PRO A 65 -8.45 15.18 -4.84
CA PRO A 65 -7.33 14.33 -4.46
C PRO A 65 -5.97 14.96 -4.79
N ASP A 66 -5.87 15.93 -5.71
CA ASP A 66 -4.60 16.58 -6.06
C ASP A 66 -4.05 17.49 -4.95
N ARG A 67 -4.89 17.84 -3.96
CA ARG A 67 -4.48 18.54 -2.73
C ARG A 67 -3.84 17.61 -1.70
N LEU A 68 -3.98 16.30 -1.88
CA LEU A 68 -3.42 15.27 -1.01
C LEU A 68 -2.03 14.83 -1.48
N CYS A 69 -1.35 14.02 -0.67
CA CYS A 69 -0.17 13.32 -1.12
C CYS A 69 -0.61 12.32 -2.20
N ARG A 70 0.03 12.36 -3.37
CA ARG A 70 -0.33 11.53 -4.52
C ARG A 70 0.72 10.47 -4.75
N MET A 71 0.27 9.30 -5.18
CA MET A 71 1.12 8.27 -5.76
C MET A 71 0.58 7.84 -7.11
N GLU A 72 1.46 7.61 -8.08
CA GLU A 72 1.21 6.78 -9.24
C GLU A 72 1.99 5.47 -9.09
N LEU A 73 1.27 4.37 -9.20
CA LEU A 73 1.82 3.02 -9.26
C LEU A 73 1.63 2.51 -10.67
N ARG A 74 2.71 2.14 -11.35
CA ARG A 74 2.68 1.47 -12.65
C ARG A 74 3.27 0.08 -12.52
N VAL A 75 2.53 -0.91 -13.02
CA VAL A 75 2.89 -2.32 -12.98
C VAL A 75 2.95 -2.81 -14.43
N GLU A 76 4.12 -3.29 -14.82
CA GLU A 76 4.33 -3.97 -16.09
C GLU A 76 4.45 -5.47 -15.85
N THR A 77 3.77 -6.24 -16.67
CA THR A 77 3.87 -7.69 -16.70
C THR A 77 4.05 -8.15 -18.14
N PRO A 78 4.49 -9.40 -18.40
CA PRO A 78 4.52 -9.95 -19.75
C PRO A 78 3.17 -9.95 -20.47
N ALA A 79 2.06 -9.92 -19.72
CA ALA A 79 0.70 -9.89 -20.26
C ALA A 79 0.19 -8.49 -20.59
N GLY A 80 0.91 -7.44 -20.17
CA GLY A 80 0.50 -6.05 -20.32
C GLY A 80 0.82 -5.20 -19.10
N ALA A 81 0.60 -3.90 -19.23
CA ALA A 81 0.80 -2.92 -18.18
C ALA A 81 -0.55 -2.39 -17.66
N TRP A 82 -0.58 -2.02 -16.40
CA TRP A 82 -1.65 -1.25 -15.78
C TRP A 82 -1.05 -0.27 -14.78
N ALA A 83 -1.80 0.77 -14.47
CA ALA A 83 -1.40 1.81 -13.54
C ALA A 83 -2.58 2.31 -12.73
N VAL A 84 -2.30 2.78 -11.51
CA VAL A 84 -3.28 3.39 -10.64
C VAL A 84 -2.72 4.65 -10.00
N ARG A 85 -3.59 5.61 -9.74
CA ARG A 85 -3.27 6.78 -8.92
C ARG A 85 -4.00 6.68 -7.60
N LEU A 86 -3.25 6.85 -6.53
CA LEU A 86 -3.74 6.79 -5.15
C LEU A 86 -3.48 8.13 -4.46
N ALA A 87 -4.19 8.37 -3.36
CA ALA A 87 -4.01 9.55 -2.53
C ALA A 87 -3.99 9.20 -1.04
N SER A 88 -3.28 10.02 -0.27
CA SER A 88 -3.17 9.91 1.19
C SER A 88 -3.06 11.30 1.83
N THR A 89 -3.59 11.43 3.05
CA THR A 89 -3.45 12.65 3.85
C THR A 89 -2.07 12.79 4.50
N ILE A 90 -1.27 11.73 4.51
CA ILE A 90 0.12 11.74 4.99
C ILE A 90 1.10 11.42 3.88
N TYR A 91 2.28 12.04 3.99
CA TYR A 91 3.42 11.73 3.15
C TYR A 91 4.22 10.60 3.81
N ASP A 92 4.10 9.40 3.27
CA ASP A 92 4.88 8.24 3.67
C ASP A 92 5.29 7.42 2.44
N GLU A 93 6.29 6.58 2.62
CA GLU A 93 6.77 5.64 1.63
C GLU A 93 5.73 4.54 1.37
N PRO A 94 5.41 4.23 0.10
CA PRO A 94 4.46 3.16 -0.20
C PRO A 94 5.03 1.77 0.09
N ARG A 95 4.15 0.86 0.49
CA ARG A 95 4.44 -0.57 0.63
C ARG A 95 3.87 -1.32 -0.57
N ALA A 96 4.53 -2.38 -0.99
CA ALA A 96 4.08 -3.20 -2.12
C ALA A 96 4.42 -4.67 -1.89
N LEU A 97 3.50 -5.55 -2.28
CA LEU A 97 3.74 -6.98 -2.32
C LEU A 97 3.08 -7.61 -3.55
N TYR A 98 3.70 -8.65 -4.09
CA TYR A 98 3.07 -9.58 -5.01
C TYR A 98 2.73 -10.87 -4.28
N TRP A 99 1.45 -11.27 -4.30
CA TRP A 99 0.99 -12.51 -3.70
C TRP A 99 0.44 -13.46 -4.76
N ASP A 100 1.31 -14.37 -5.20
CA ASP A 100 1.02 -15.31 -6.27
C ASP A 100 -0.17 -16.22 -5.99
N ALA A 101 -0.28 -16.80 -4.78
CA ALA A 101 -1.38 -17.70 -4.45
C ALA A 101 -2.76 -17.02 -4.48
N GLY A 102 -2.83 -15.72 -4.20
CA GLY A 102 -4.06 -14.92 -4.35
C GLY A 102 -4.21 -14.28 -5.73
N GLN A 103 -3.19 -14.33 -6.58
CA GLN A 103 -3.09 -13.57 -7.84
C GLN A 103 -3.28 -12.06 -7.63
N LEU A 104 -2.78 -11.54 -6.51
CA LEU A 104 -2.94 -10.15 -6.11
C LEU A 104 -1.62 -9.38 -6.17
N PHE A 105 -1.69 -8.14 -6.62
CA PHE A 105 -0.71 -7.11 -6.29
C PHE A 105 -1.32 -6.20 -5.22
N VAL A 106 -0.65 -6.03 -4.08
CA VAL A 106 -1.17 -5.24 -2.96
C VAL A 106 -0.26 -4.05 -2.71
N ALA A 107 -0.86 -2.86 -2.63
CA ALA A 107 -0.17 -1.61 -2.38
C ALA A 107 -0.72 -0.93 -1.13
N GLY A 108 0.16 -0.50 -0.23
CA GLY A 108 -0.15 0.31 0.94
C GLY A 108 0.33 1.74 0.71
N TYR A 109 -0.52 2.73 0.98
CA TYR A 109 -0.15 4.14 0.91
C TYR A 109 -0.88 4.95 1.99
N GLY A 110 -0.10 5.46 2.94
CA GLY A 110 -0.62 6.17 4.11
C GLY A 110 -1.47 5.28 4.99
N PHE A 111 -2.78 5.51 5.01
CA PHE A 111 -3.76 4.78 5.83
C PHE A 111 -4.51 3.68 5.07
N ALA A 112 -4.27 3.55 3.76
CA ALA A 112 -5.04 2.69 2.91
C ALA A 112 -4.19 1.56 2.32
N VAL A 113 -4.81 0.40 2.16
CA VAL A 113 -4.28 -0.74 1.42
C VAL A 113 -5.23 -1.10 0.30
N TYR A 114 -4.69 -1.39 -0.87
CA TYR A 114 -5.44 -1.73 -2.07
C TYR A 114 -4.90 -3.03 -2.63
N ALA A 115 -5.78 -3.97 -2.95
CA ALA A 115 -5.42 -5.18 -3.68
C ALA A 115 -6.02 -5.16 -5.07
N PHE A 116 -5.15 -5.37 -6.04
CA PHE A 116 -5.48 -5.41 -7.45
C PHE A 116 -5.26 -6.82 -7.99
N GLY A 117 -6.04 -7.21 -8.99
CA GLY A 117 -5.73 -8.38 -9.80
C GLY A 117 -4.36 -8.17 -10.45
N ALA A 118 -3.38 -9.01 -10.12
CA ALA A 118 -1.98 -8.75 -10.43
C ALA A 118 -1.67 -8.49 -11.92
N ARG A 119 -2.46 -9.10 -12.82
CA ARG A 119 -2.35 -8.92 -14.27
C ARG A 119 -3.28 -7.85 -14.85
N SER A 120 -4.45 -7.64 -14.25
CA SER A 120 -5.49 -6.78 -14.83
C SER A 120 -5.49 -5.37 -14.26
N GLY A 121 -5.00 -5.18 -13.04
CA GLY A 121 -5.13 -3.92 -12.30
C GLY A 121 -6.53 -3.67 -11.75
N ASP A 122 -7.47 -4.63 -11.89
CA ASP A 122 -8.81 -4.49 -11.33
C ASP A 122 -8.74 -4.42 -9.81
N LEU A 123 -9.37 -3.42 -9.19
CA LEU A 123 -9.48 -3.34 -7.74
C LEU A 123 -10.36 -4.48 -7.24
N ILE A 124 -9.77 -5.38 -6.45
CA ILE A 124 -10.48 -6.52 -5.83
C ILE A 124 -11.02 -6.11 -4.48
N TRP A 125 -10.19 -5.49 -3.65
CA TRP A 125 -10.60 -4.92 -2.37
C TRP A 125 -9.72 -3.75 -1.97
N SER A 126 -10.25 -2.90 -1.11
CA SER A 126 -9.52 -1.84 -0.42
C SER A 126 -9.81 -1.92 1.08
N HIS A 127 -8.82 -1.57 1.88
CA HIS A 127 -8.92 -1.54 3.33
C HIS A 127 -8.37 -0.22 3.87
N GLN A 128 -9.19 0.48 4.65
CA GLN A 128 -8.80 1.70 5.36
C GLN A 128 -8.46 1.37 6.81
N ALA A 129 -7.22 1.62 7.21
CA ALA A 129 -6.74 1.51 8.58
C ALA A 129 -6.97 2.81 9.35
N GLY A 130 -7.03 2.73 10.68
CA GLY A 130 -7.12 3.90 11.55
C GLY A 130 -5.79 4.64 11.72
N THR A 131 -4.67 4.00 11.39
CA THR A 131 -3.31 4.51 11.53
C THR A 131 -2.45 4.15 10.32
N PRO A 132 -1.29 4.79 10.12
CA PRO A 132 -0.38 4.49 9.02
C PRO A 132 -0.06 3.01 8.89
N ILE A 133 0.08 2.55 7.65
CA ILE A 133 0.48 1.19 7.30
C ILE A 133 1.99 1.03 7.52
N VAL A 134 2.35 0.08 8.37
CA VAL A 134 3.74 -0.23 8.73
C VAL A 134 4.32 -1.24 7.75
N GLU A 135 3.61 -2.34 7.50
CA GLU A 135 4.10 -3.45 6.69
C GLU A 135 2.95 -4.27 6.08
N LEU A 136 3.25 -4.92 4.95
CA LEU A 136 2.37 -5.89 4.31
C LEU A 136 3.08 -7.24 4.15
N ILE A 137 2.44 -8.33 4.57
CA ILE A 137 3.06 -9.67 4.55
C ILE A 137 2.08 -10.69 3.98
N ALA A 138 2.52 -11.51 3.03
CA ALA A 138 1.72 -12.62 2.53
C ALA A 138 2.56 -13.90 2.44
N SER A 139 1.91 -15.05 2.65
CA SER A 139 2.53 -16.36 2.47
C SER A 139 1.49 -17.39 2.06
N PRO A 140 1.83 -18.34 1.17
CA PRO A 140 0.96 -19.49 0.90
C PRO A 140 0.68 -20.34 2.14
N ARG A 141 1.50 -20.22 3.21
CA ARG A 141 1.32 -21.00 4.45
C ARG A 141 0.08 -20.62 5.27
N PHE A 142 -0.39 -19.37 5.17
CA PHE A 142 -1.55 -18.90 5.94
C PHE A 142 -2.73 -18.43 5.07
N GLY A 143 -2.50 -18.14 3.78
CA GLY A 143 -3.60 -18.02 2.81
C GLY A 143 -4.35 -16.68 2.84
N HIS A 144 -3.72 -15.62 3.37
CA HIS A 144 -4.25 -14.26 3.40
C HIS A 144 -3.10 -13.25 3.34
N VAL A 145 -3.43 -11.98 3.18
CA VAL A 145 -2.51 -10.85 3.34
C VAL A 145 -2.63 -10.35 4.77
N ILE A 146 -1.52 -10.21 5.46
CA ILE A 146 -1.42 -9.50 6.73
C ILE A 146 -1.15 -8.04 6.41
N VAL A 147 -2.06 -7.18 6.87
CA VAL A 147 -1.90 -5.73 6.88
C VAL A 147 -1.55 -5.33 8.31
N GLN A 148 -0.34 -4.80 8.50
CA GLN A 148 0.06 -4.20 9.76
C GLN A 148 -0.07 -2.68 9.64
N SER A 149 -0.88 -2.09 10.51
CA SER A 149 -0.85 -0.66 10.82
C SER A 149 -0.18 -0.42 12.18
N GLU A 150 0.07 0.83 12.56
CA GLU A 150 0.67 1.14 13.86
C GLU A 150 -0.06 0.51 15.06
N ILE A 151 -1.39 0.42 15.06
CA ILE A 151 -2.15 -0.07 16.23
C ILE A 151 -3.04 -1.28 15.96
N GLU A 152 -3.13 -1.75 14.71
CA GLU A 152 -3.92 -2.94 14.36
C GLU A 152 -3.22 -3.84 13.33
N THR A 153 -3.36 -5.15 13.51
CA THR A 153 -3.02 -6.18 12.51
C THR A 153 -4.29 -6.81 11.96
N TRP A 154 -4.41 -6.89 10.64
CA TRP A 154 -5.56 -7.48 9.96
C TRP A 154 -5.08 -8.60 9.03
N ALA A 155 -5.77 -9.74 9.05
CA ALA A 155 -5.61 -10.79 8.04
C ALA A 155 -6.76 -10.75 7.06
N ILE A 156 -6.47 -10.41 5.81
CA ILE A 156 -7.45 -10.19 4.75
C ILE A 156 -7.27 -11.25 3.67
N ARG A 157 -8.32 -12.02 3.40
CA ARG A 157 -8.36 -13.06 2.37
C ARG A 157 -8.26 -12.45 0.96
N PRO A 158 -7.98 -13.26 -0.09
CA PRO A 158 -7.89 -12.74 -1.46
C PRO A 158 -9.15 -12.00 -1.92
N ASP A 159 -10.32 -12.40 -1.43
CA ASP A 159 -11.62 -11.81 -1.73
C ASP A 159 -11.96 -10.57 -0.88
N GLY A 160 -11.07 -10.15 0.01
CA GLY A 160 -11.26 -9.00 0.89
C GLY A 160 -11.93 -9.32 2.22
N GLU A 161 -12.33 -10.56 2.48
CA GLU A 161 -12.92 -10.93 3.76
C GLU A 161 -11.86 -10.91 4.87
N VAL A 162 -12.17 -10.26 6.00
CA VAL A 162 -11.29 -10.26 7.17
C VAL A 162 -11.39 -11.60 7.89
N ARG A 163 -10.29 -12.34 7.91
CA ARG A 163 -10.17 -13.62 8.63
C ARG A 163 -10.03 -13.43 10.13
N TRP A 164 -9.15 -12.51 10.53
CA TRP A 164 -8.94 -12.12 11.93
C TRP A 164 -8.38 -10.70 12.00
N ARG A 165 -8.53 -10.07 13.16
CA ARG A 165 -7.93 -8.78 13.49
C ARG A 165 -7.42 -8.78 14.93
N LEU A 166 -6.37 -8.01 15.18
CA LEU A 166 -5.77 -7.85 16.50
C LEU A 166 -5.43 -6.38 16.72
N ALA A 167 -5.87 -5.82 17.85
CA ALA A 167 -5.48 -4.50 18.29
C ALA A 167 -4.25 -4.58 19.21
N HIS A 168 -3.39 -3.57 19.13
CA HIS A 168 -2.18 -3.42 19.93
C HIS A 168 -2.36 -2.32 20.96
N SER A 169 -1.73 -2.49 22.12
CA SER A 169 -1.74 -1.51 23.21
C SER A 169 -0.66 -0.44 23.07
N ASP A 170 0.29 -0.64 22.17
CA ASP A 170 1.38 0.28 21.86
C ASP A 170 1.58 0.35 20.34
N VAL A 171 2.22 1.42 19.87
CA VAL A 171 2.53 1.64 18.46
C VAL A 171 3.56 0.63 18.00
N VAL A 172 3.20 -0.18 17.01
CA VAL A 172 4.08 -1.09 16.30
C VAL A 172 4.94 -0.28 15.34
N ALA A 173 6.26 -0.35 15.53
CA ALA A 173 7.25 0.29 14.67
C ALA A 173 7.69 -0.62 13.51
N GLU A 174 7.75 -1.93 13.77
CA GLU A 174 8.23 -2.91 12.81
C GLU A 174 7.41 -4.20 12.89
N ALA A 175 7.25 -4.87 11.74
CA ALA A 175 6.61 -6.17 11.65
C ALA A 175 7.36 -7.04 10.64
N ALA A 176 7.59 -8.30 10.97
CA ALA A 176 8.29 -9.23 10.08
C ALA A 176 7.82 -10.67 10.29
N LEU A 177 7.90 -11.48 9.25
CA LEU A 177 7.72 -12.93 9.36
C LEU A 177 9.07 -13.58 9.69
N MET A 178 9.23 -14.06 10.93
CA MET A 178 10.46 -14.72 11.40
C MET A 178 10.13 -16.08 12.01
N GLY A 179 10.83 -17.13 11.57
CA GLY A 179 10.63 -18.48 12.11
C GLY A 179 9.20 -19.04 11.93
N GLY A 180 8.41 -18.49 11.00
CA GLY A 180 6.99 -18.84 10.81
C GLY A 180 6.02 -18.08 11.71
N GLN A 181 6.50 -17.16 12.54
CA GLN A 181 5.69 -16.27 13.36
C GLN A 181 5.70 -14.85 12.80
N LEU A 182 4.60 -14.12 12.98
CA LEU A 182 4.57 -12.69 12.83
C LEU A 182 5.18 -12.07 14.09
N VAL A 183 6.36 -11.46 13.95
CA VAL A 183 7.05 -10.76 15.02
C VAL A 183 6.76 -9.27 14.86
N LEU A 184 6.22 -8.65 15.91
CA LEU A 184 5.96 -7.22 15.99
C LEU A 184 6.86 -6.58 17.03
N THR A 185 7.50 -5.47 16.69
CA THR A 185 8.32 -4.67 17.60
C THR A 185 7.66 -3.31 17.80
N SER A 186 7.36 -2.94 19.04
CA SER A 186 6.78 -1.64 19.36
C SER A 186 7.83 -0.53 19.41
N VAL A 187 7.40 0.73 19.40
CA VAL A 187 8.26 1.90 19.62
C VAL A 187 8.92 1.90 21.00
N SER A 188 8.32 1.23 21.99
CA SER A 188 8.92 1.03 23.32
C SER A 188 9.95 -0.11 23.36
N GLY A 189 10.12 -0.86 22.27
CA GLY A 189 11.06 -1.97 22.14
C GLY A 189 10.50 -3.33 22.60
N GLU A 190 9.22 -3.40 22.97
CA GLU A 190 8.57 -4.67 23.29
C GLU A 190 8.35 -5.49 22.02
N THR A 191 8.60 -6.81 22.10
CA THR A 191 8.40 -7.73 20.98
C THR A 191 7.28 -8.70 21.28
N GLN A 192 6.40 -8.93 20.30
CA GLN A 192 5.31 -9.92 20.38
C GLN A 192 5.40 -10.90 19.21
N ALA A 193 5.20 -12.18 19.51
CA ALA A 193 5.09 -13.24 18.50
C ALA A 193 3.64 -13.67 18.34
N ILE A 194 3.13 -13.57 17.12
CA ILE A 194 1.75 -13.88 16.74
C ILE A 194 1.78 -15.02 15.73
N ASP A 195 0.87 -15.98 15.89
CA ASP A 195 0.59 -16.97 14.85
C ASP A 195 -0.07 -16.27 13.65
N PRO A 196 0.60 -16.17 12.49
CA PRO A 196 0.08 -15.45 11.34
C PRO A 196 -1.18 -16.11 10.75
N ALA A 197 -1.45 -17.39 11.02
CA ALA A 197 -2.63 -18.07 10.52
C ALA A 197 -3.89 -17.72 11.33
N THR A 198 -3.75 -17.47 12.63
CA THR A 198 -4.88 -17.34 13.56
C THR A 198 -4.99 -15.99 14.26
N GLY A 199 -3.91 -15.20 14.30
CA GLY A 199 -3.84 -13.95 15.08
C GLY A 199 -3.64 -14.18 16.58
N SER A 200 -3.44 -15.43 17.02
CA SER A 200 -3.23 -15.77 18.43
C SER A 200 -1.83 -15.39 18.88
N ARG A 201 -1.71 -14.80 20.07
CA ARG A 201 -0.41 -14.58 20.73
C ARG A 201 0.07 -15.88 21.36
N HIS A 202 1.35 -16.20 21.21
CA HIS A 202 1.95 -17.25 22.02
C HIS A 202 2.30 -16.68 23.41
N ALA A 203 1.99 -17.44 24.45
CA ALA A 203 2.33 -17.12 25.84
C ALA A 203 3.79 -17.45 26.15
#